data_AF-A0A8B8TG77-F1
#
_entry.id   AF-A0A8B8TG77-F1
#
_cell.length_a   1.000
_cell.length_b   1.000
_cell.length_c   1.000
_cell.angle_alpha   90.00
_cell.angle_beta   90.00
_cell.angle_gamma   90.00
#
_symmetry.space_group_name_H-M   'P 1'
#
loop_
_entity.id
_entity.type
_entity.pdbx_description
1 polymer ?
#
loop_
_entity_poly.entity_id
_entity_poly.type
_entity_poly.pdbx_seq_one_letter_code
_entity_poly.pdbx_strand_id
1 'polypeptide(L)'
;MIVFVRFNSSHGFPVEVDSDTSIFQLKEAVAKRQGVPADQLRVIFAGKELRNDLTVQSCDLDQQSIVHMVLRPQRNGQERSTAGGDSPRYAAGGSESLTRVDLSSSVLPTDSVGLAVILKDDNEDGAPPAGRPAGRRAYNSFYVYCKGPCQGVQPGKLRVQCSTCQQATLTLAQGPSCWEDVLIPNRMSGECQSPNCPGTRAEFFFKCGAHPTSGKETSVALNLITTNSRGITCITCTDVRSPVLVFQCNYRHVICLDCFHLYCVTRLNDRQFVHDPQLGYSLPCVAGCPNSLIKELHHFRILGEEQYNRYQQYGAEECVLQMGGVLCPSPGCGAGLLPEPGQRRVTCEGANGLGCGLVFCRDCKESYHEGECSVLFEAVGAVTQIQQGLHKQSV
;
A
#
# COMPACT_ATOMS: atom_id res chain seq x y z
N MET A 1 -4.36 -17.40 24.29
CA MET A 1 -4.61 -16.41 23.21
C MET A 1 -5.86 -16.77 22.44
N ILE A 2 -6.52 -15.82 21.77
CA ILE A 2 -7.78 -16.08 21.04
C ILE A 2 -7.51 -16.11 19.54
N VAL A 3 -7.98 -17.14 18.84
CA VAL A 3 -8.04 -17.21 17.37
C VAL A 3 -9.49 -17.34 16.92
N PHE A 4 -9.82 -16.73 15.78
CA PHE A 4 -11.14 -16.82 15.18
C PHE A 4 -11.17 -17.92 14.12
N VAL A 5 -12.10 -18.86 14.26
CA VAL A 5 -12.29 -19.94 13.29
C VAL A 5 -13.50 -19.64 12.43
N ARG A 6 -13.30 -19.60 11.11
CA ARG A 6 -14.37 -19.58 10.11
C ARG A 6 -14.59 -21.00 9.58
N PHE A 7 -15.68 -21.63 9.99
CA PHE A 7 -16.07 -22.95 9.53
C PHE A 7 -17.17 -22.83 8.47
N ASN A 8 -16.84 -23.08 7.19
CA ASN A 8 -17.75 -23.03 6.04
C ASN A 8 -18.70 -21.80 5.98
N SER A 9 -18.34 -20.68 6.61
CA SER A 9 -19.17 -19.48 6.72
C SER A 9 -18.31 -18.21 6.80
N SER A 10 -18.95 -17.05 6.60
CA SER A 10 -18.31 -15.73 6.69
C SER A 10 -18.13 -15.24 8.15
N HIS A 11 -18.81 -15.86 9.11
CA HIS A 11 -18.73 -15.51 10.53
C HIS A 11 -17.69 -16.39 11.25
N GLY A 12 -16.72 -15.72 11.89
CA GLY A 12 -15.74 -16.39 12.73
C GLY A 12 -16.24 -16.49 14.17
N PHE A 13 -16.00 -17.62 14.84
CA PHE A 13 -16.21 -17.75 16.28
C PHE A 13 -14.87 -17.83 17.01
N PRO A 14 -14.76 -17.28 18.24
CA PRO A 14 -13.52 -17.32 19.00
C PRO A 14 -13.27 -18.73 19.54
N VAL A 15 -12.00 -19.14 19.53
CA VAL A 15 -11.46 -20.33 20.18
C VAL A 15 -10.23 -19.90 20.97
N GLU A 16 -10.19 -20.26 22.24
CA GLU A 16 -9.02 -20.06 23.10
C GLU A 16 -8.01 -21.17 22.86
N VAL A 17 -6.75 -20.76 22.63
CA VAL A 17 -5.62 -21.66 22.41
C VAL A 17 -4.39 -21.13 23.12
N ASP A 18 -3.49 -22.02 23.50
CA ASP A 18 -2.18 -21.67 24.00
C ASP A 18 -1.13 -21.71 22.89
N SER A 19 0.07 -21.17 23.16
CA SER A 19 1.15 -21.09 22.16
C SER A 19 1.64 -22.48 21.71
N ASP A 20 1.59 -23.45 22.61
CA ASP A 20 1.98 -24.85 22.44
C ASP A 20 0.83 -25.75 21.96
N THR A 21 -0.42 -25.26 21.93
CA THR A 21 -1.57 -26.00 21.41
C THR A 21 -1.27 -26.47 19.98
N SER A 22 -1.53 -27.75 19.69
CA SER A 22 -1.34 -28.29 18.34
C SER A 22 -2.51 -27.94 17.41
N ILE A 23 -2.25 -27.92 16.11
CA ILE A 23 -3.32 -27.77 15.11
C ILE A 23 -4.31 -28.94 15.20
N PHE A 24 -3.87 -30.13 15.61
CA PHE A 24 -4.80 -31.24 15.88
C PHE A 24 -5.76 -30.94 17.03
N GLN A 25 -5.26 -30.43 18.16
CA GLN A 25 -6.11 -30.04 19.30
C GLN A 25 -7.10 -28.94 18.91
N LEU A 26 -6.67 -27.98 18.08
CA LEU A 26 -7.56 -26.95 17.53
C LEU A 26 -8.65 -27.57 16.63
N LYS A 27 -8.33 -28.58 15.81
CA LYS A 27 -9.33 -29.33 15.03
C LYS A 27 -10.30 -30.08 15.94
N GLU A 28 -9.83 -30.74 16.99
CA GLU A 28 -10.69 -31.44 17.95
C GLU A 28 -11.68 -30.50 18.66
N ALA A 29 -11.20 -29.31 19.07
CA ALA A 29 -12.06 -28.31 19.70
C ALA A 29 -13.20 -27.87 18.76
N VAL A 30 -12.91 -27.68 17.48
CA VAL A 30 -13.91 -27.28 16.47
C VAL A 30 -14.79 -28.45 16.05
N ALA A 31 -14.24 -29.65 15.91
CA ALA A 31 -14.95 -30.89 15.64
C ALA A 31 -16.04 -31.16 16.67
N LYS A 32 -15.69 -31.07 17.96
CA LYS A 32 -16.65 -31.22 19.08
C LYS A 32 -17.75 -30.17 19.03
N ARG A 33 -17.41 -28.93 18.67
CA ARG A 33 -18.38 -27.82 18.58
C ARG A 33 -19.34 -27.95 17.40
N GLN A 34 -18.85 -28.45 16.26
CA GLN A 34 -19.62 -28.53 15.01
C GLN A 34 -20.24 -29.91 14.76
N GLY A 35 -19.95 -30.91 15.61
CA GLY A 35 -20.48 -32.27 15.48
C GLY A 35 -19.91 -33.04 14.28
N VAL A 36 -18.67 -32.74 13.87
CA VAL A 36 -18.01 -33.38 12.72
C VAL A 36 -16.71 -34.08 13.14
N PRO A 37 -16.28 -35.15 12.44
CA PRO A 37 -15.02 -35.83 12.75
C PRO A 37 -13.78 -34.93 12.51
N ALA A 38 -12.83 -34.93 13.45
CA ALA A 38 -11.65 -34.05 13.39
C ALA A 38 -10.68 -34.39 12.24
N ASP A 39 -10.64 -35.65 11.81
CA ASP A 39 -9.87 -36.17 10.67
C ASP A 39 -10.36 -35.64 9.31
N GLN A 40 -11.63 -35.22 9.25
CA GLN A 40 -12.24 -34.60 8.07
C GLN A 40 -11.96 -33.09 7.99
N LEU A 41 -11.39 -32.47 9.01
CA LEU A 41 -11.13 -31.03 9.04
C LEU A 41 -9.76 -30.67 8.43
N ARG A 42 -9.75 -29.64 7.59
CA ARG A 42 -8.53 -28.96 7.11
C ARG A 42 -8.51 -27.54 7.63
N VAL A 43 -7.36 -27.15 8.17
CA VAL A 43 -7.13 -25.79 8.67
C VAL A 43 -6.28 -25.07 7.64
N ILE A 44 -6.77 -23.93 7.16
CA ILE A 44 -6.10 -23.10 6.16
C ILE A 44 -5.79 -21.75 6.78
N PHE A 45 -4.54 -21.33 6.66
CA PHE A 45 -4.06 -20.03 7.10
C PHE A 45 -3.01 -19.51 6.13
N ALA A 46 -3.10 -18.23 5.77
CA ALA A 46 -2.11 -17.54 4.94
C ALA A 46 -1.73 -18.32 3.66
N GLY A 47 -2.73 -18.86 2.96
CA GLY A 47 -2.55 -19.57 1.69
C GLY A 47 -2.05 -21.01 1.79
N LYS A 48 -2.00 -21.58 3.00
CA LYS A 48 -1.50 -22.93 3.26
C LYS A 48 -2.40 -23.74 4.16
N GLU A 49 -2.42 -25.05 3.93
CA GLU A 49 -2.94 -26.02 4.89
C GLU A 49 -1.94 -26.22 6.04
N LEU A 50 -2.42 -26.03 7.28
CA LEU A 50 -1.63 -26.27 8.48
C LEU A 50 -1.69 -27.77 8.85
N ARG A 51 -0.51 -28.36 9.10
CA ARG A 51 -0.39 -29.78 9.49
C ARG A 51 -0.72 -29.98 10.96
N ASN A 52 -1.18 -31.18 11.31
CA ASN A 52 -1.62 -31.56 12.66
C ASN A 52 -0.52 -31.47 13.73
N ASP A 53 0.74 -31.72 13.34
CA ASP A 53 1.92 -31.75 14.20
C ASP A 53 2.46 -30.35 14.57
N LEU A 54 2.01 -29.32 13.86
CA LEU A 54 2.43 -27.94 14.12
C LEU A 54 1.72 -27.38 15.36
N THR A 55 2.43 -26.53 16.10
CA THR A 55 1.84 -25.73 17.19
C THR A 55 1.34 -24.40 16.68
N VAL A 56 0.42 -23.76 17.41
CA VAL A 56 -0.09 -22.43 17.04
C VAL A 56 1.04 -21.41 16.93
N GLN A 57 2.03 -21.44 17.83
CA GLN A 57 3.22 -20.58 17.76
C GLN A 57 4.05 -20.83 16.49
N SER A 58 4.21 -22.09 16.07
CA SER A 58 5.03 -22.41 14.89
C SER A 58 4.38 -21.96 13.56
N CYS A 59 3.08 -21.70 13.57
CA CYS A 59 2.28 -21.28 12.41
C CYS A 59 2.20 -19.75 12.24
N ASP A 60 2.90 -18.97 13.08
CA ASP A 60 2.84 -17.50 13.12
C ASP A 60 1.39 -16.96 13.27
N LEU A 61 0.57 -17.64 14.07
CA LEU A 61 -0.78 -17.21 14.42
C LEU A 61 -0.72 -16.22 15.58
N ASP A 62 -1.02 -14.95 15.29
CA ASP A 62 -1.12 -13.89 16.30
C ASP A 62 -2.49 -13.88 16.99
N GLN A 63 -2.57 -13.16 18.12
CA GLN A 63 -3.84 -12.82 18.79
C GLN A 63 -4.88 -12.29 17.79
N GLN A 64 -6.08 -12.85 17.86
CA GLN A 64 -7.23 -12.56 17.00
C GLN A 64 -7.01 -12.85 15.50
N SER A 65 -6.04 -13.70 15.16
CA SER A 65 -5.89 -14.21 13.79
C SER A 65 -7.12 -15.03 13.37
N ILE A 66 -7.48 -14.93 12.09
CA ILE A 66 -8.60 -15.67 11.50
C ILE A 66 -8.03 -16.87 10.72
N VAL A 67 -8.44 -18.08 11.09
CA VAL A 67 -8.18 -19.32 10.36
C VAL A 67 -9.44 -19.84 9.69
N HIS A 68 -9.29 -20.46 8.53
CA HIS A 68 -10.40 -21.07 7.80
C HIS A 68 -10.38 -22.57 8.02
N MET A 69 -11.50 -23.14 8.49
CA MET A 69 -11.68 -24.59 8.57
C MET A 69 -12.71 -25.05 7.54
N VAL A 70 -12.29 -26.02 6.74
CA VAL A 70 -13.15 -26.63 5.70
C VAL A 70 -13.22 -28.13 5.91
N LEU A 71 -14.36 -28.71 5.56
CA LEU A 71 -14.53 -30.16 5.49
C LEU A 71 -13.85 -30.69 4.23
N ARG A 72 -13.12 -31.80 4.37
CA ARG A 72 -12.70 -32.59 3.22
C ARG A 72 -13.95 -33.08 2.48
N PRO A 73 -14.06 -32.90 1.16
CA PRO A 73 -15.07 -33.60 0.38
C PRO A 73 -14.87 -35.10 0.57
N GLN A 74 -15.87 -35.79 1.11
CA GLN A 74 -15.85 -37.24 1.19
C GLN A 74 -15.91 -37.78 -0.25
N ARG A 75 -14.80 -38.30 -0.76
CA ARG A 75 -14.85 -39.13 -1.97
C ARG A 75 -15.69 -40.35 -1.59
N ASN A 76 -16.94 -40.40 -2.05
CA ASN A 76 -17.72 -41.63 -2.04
C ASN A 76 -17.01 -42.65 -2.93
N GLY A 77 -16.30 -43.59 -2.30
CA GLY A 77 -15.60 -44.68 -2.97
C GLY A 77 -15.48 -45.85 -2.02
N GLN A 78 -16.21 -46.92 -2.34
CA GLN A 78 -16.33 -48.17 -1.61
C GLN A 78 -15.00 -48.76 -1.12
N GLU A 79 -15.11 -49.41 0.03
CA GLU A 79 -14.13 -50.35 0.57
C GLU A 79 -13.63 -51.33 -0.50
N ARG A 80 -12.30 -51.44 -0.62
CA ARG A 80 -11.66 -52.72 -0.92
C ARG A 80 -10.25 -52.73 -0.32
N SER A 81 -10.12 -53.50 0.75
CA SER A 81 -8.86 -53.97 1.31
C SER A 81 -8.00 -54.58 0.21
N THR A 82 -6.83 -54.00 -0.07
CA THR A 82 -5.65 -54.75 -0.53
C THR A 82 -4.40 -54.06 -0.02
N ALA A 83 -3.56 -54.84 0.65
CA ALA A 83 -2.22 -54.47 1.05
C ALA A 83 -1.36 -54.20 -0.19
N GLY A 84 -0.57 -53.13 -0.15
CA GLY A 84 0.38 -52.77 -1.20
C GLY A 84 0.99 -51.43 -0.90
N GLY A 85 2.20 -51.44 -0.33
CA GLY A 85 2.97 -50.22 -0.13
C GLY A 85 3.33 -49.59 -1.47
N ASP A 86 2.96 -48.34 -1.64
CA ASP A 86 3.73 -47.42 -2.46
C ASP A 86 3.46 -46.00 -1.97
N SER A 87 4.48 -45.40 -1.35
CA SER A 87 4.48 -44.01 -0.94
C SER A 87 4.68 -43.14 -2.18
N PRO A 88 3.74 -42.25 -2.55
CA PRO A 88 4.06 -41.17 -3.45
C PRO A 88 4.95 -40.21 -2.65
N ARG A 89 6.23 -40.20 -2.98
CA ARG A 89 7.18 -39.17 -2.54
C ARG A 89 6.61 -37.81 -2.96
N TYR A 90 5.93 -37.13 -2.04
CA TYR A 90 5.71 -35.70 -2.14
C TYR A 90 7.09 -35.06 -2.16
N ALA A 91 7.47 -34.58 -3.33
CA ALA A 91 8.65 -33.76 -3.51
C ALA A 91 8.58 -32.63 -2.47
N ALA A 92 9.58 -32.58 -1.61
CA ALA A 92 9.81 -31.52 -0.65
C ALA A 92 10.22 -30.24 -1.39
N GLY A 93 9.28 -29.65 -2.14
CA GLY A 93 9.31 -28.25 -2.53
C GLY A 93 8.73 -27.46 -1.37
N GLY A 94 9.60 -26.89 -0.54
CA GLY A 94 9.20 -26.04 0.58
C GLY A 94 8.46 -24.81 0.07
N SER A 95 7.13 -24.91 -0.10
CA SER A 95 6.28 -23.72 -0.17
C SER A 95 6.48 -22.98 1.16
N GLU A 96 6.85 -21.70 1.16
CA GLU A 96 7.06 -20.85 2.35
C GLU A 96 5.76 -20.12 2.74
N SER A 97 5.52 -19.93 4.05
CA SER A 97 4.25 -19.36 4.53
C SER A 97 4.19 -17.89 4.11
N LEU A 98 3.02 -17.36 3.74
CA LEU A 98 2.91 -15.92 3.44
C LEU A 98 3.28 -15.03 4.64
N THR A 99 3.32 -15.59 5.85
CA THR A 99 3.83 -14.91 7.05
C THR A 99 5.35 -14.74 7.07
N ARG A 100 6.09 -15.46 6.23
CA ARG A 100 7.56 -15.49 6.19
C ARG A 100 8.16 -15.05 4.84
N VAL A 101 7.33 -14.64 3.90
CA VAL A 101 7.80 -14.15 2.59
C VAL A 101 8.55 -12.83 2.79
N ASP A 102 9.78 -12.76 2.32
CA ASP A 102 10.55 -11.52 2.24
C ASP A 102 10.83 -11.13 0.78
N LEU A 103 10.21 -10.04 0.33
CA LEU A 103 10.42 -9.49 -1.02
C LEU A 103 11.45 -8.34 -1.03
N SER A 104 12.07 -8.02 0.11
CA SER A 104 13.00 -6.89 0.25
C SER A 104 14.30 -7.07 -0.55
N SER A 105 14.75 -8.32 -0.77
CA SER A 105 15.91 -8.65 -1.60
C SER A 105 15.76 -8.21 -3.05
N SER A 106 14.51 -8.13 -3.54
CA SER A 106 14.21 -7.60 -4.87
C SER A 106 14.21 -6.06 -4.90
N VAL A 107 14.17 -5.41 -3.73
CA VAL A 107 14.03 -3.95 -3.56
C VAL A 107 15.34 -3.24 -3.18
N LEU A 108 16.20 -3.87 -2.38
CA LEU A 108 17.44 -3.22 -1.93
C LEU A 108 18.60 -3.40 -2.93
N PRO A 109 19.35 -2.33 -3.27
CA PRO A 109 20.52 -2.43 -4.15
C PRO A 109 21.59 -3.34 -3.57
N THR A 110 22.14 -4.23 -4.40
CA THR A 110 23.14 -5.25 -4.05
C THR A 110 24.50 -4.64 -3.67
N ASP A 111 24.84 -3.49 -4.26
CA ASP A 111 26.13 -2.81 -4.07
C ASP A 111 25.94 -1.34 -3.66
N SER A 112 26.54 -0.94 -2.54
CA SER A 112 26.73 0.46 -2.17
C SER A 112 27.82 1.07 -3.07
N VAL A 113 27.46 1.52 -4.27
CA VAL A 113 28.35 2.38 -5.06
C VAL A 113 28.30 3.78 -4.46
N GLY A 114 29.38 4.14 -3.77
CA GLY A 114 29.43 5.22 -2.80
C GLY A 114 29.59 6.64 -3.36
N LEU A 115 29.43 7.58 -2.43
CA LEU A 115 30.08 8.87 -2.41
C LEU A 115 30.46 9.17 -0.96
N ALA A 116 31.57 8.57 -0.53
CA ALA A 116 32.30 9.02 0.65
C ALA A 116 33.79 8.86 0.36
N VAL A 117 34.46 10.00 0.38
CA VAL A 117 35.89 10.20 0.16
C VAL A 117 36.69 9.32 1.13
N ILE A 118 37.71 8.67 0.59
CA ILE A 118 38.73 7.91 1.32
C ILE A 118 39.43 8.87 2.28
N LEU A 119 39.23 8.66 3.58
CA LEU A 119 40.28 8.82 4.57
C LEU A 119 40.42 7.48 5.27
N LYS A 120 41.50 6.78 4.93
CA LYS A 120 42.01 5.65 5.70
C LYS A 120 42.40 6.18 7.08
N ASP A 121 41.87 5.57 8.12
CA ASP A 121 42.63 5.34 9.33
C ASP A 121 42.31 3.92 9.81
N ASP A 122 43.39 3.15 9.92
CA ASP A 122 43.43 1.77 10.36
C ASP A 122 43.15 1.70 11.87
N ASN A 123 42.15 0.93 12.30
CA ASN A 123 42.26 0.20 13.56
C ASN A 123 41.31 -1.00 13.63
N GLU A 124 41.90 -2.17 13.86
CA GLU A 124 41.25 -3.46 14.07
C GLU A 124 40.55 -3.55 15.44
N ASP A 125 39.68 -4.56 15.53
CA ASP A 125 39.14 -5.21 16.74
C ASP A 125 38.15 -4.44 17.64
N GLY A 126 36.88 -4.82 17.51
CA GLY A 126 35.82 -4.50 18.47
C GLY A 126 34.64 -5.48 18.35
N ALA A 127 34.66 -6.55 19.15
CA ALA A 127 33.56 -7.48 19.30
C ALA A 127 32.22 -6.78 19.67
N PRO A 128 31.05 -7.27 19.23
CA PRO A 128 29.78 -6.67 19.58
C PRO A 128 29.46 -6.92 21.07
N PRO A 129 28.92 -5.93 21.81
CA PRO A 129 28.61 -6.11 23.21
C PRO A 129 27.44 -7.08 23.38
N ALA A 130 27.65 -8.05 24.27
CA ALA A 130 26.62 -8.95 24.77
C ALA A 130 25.57 -8.18 25.57
N GLY A 131 24.30 -8.54 25.39
CA GLY A 131 23.22 -8.15 26.32
C GLY A 131 22.05 -7.43 25.67
N ARG A 132 21.27 -8.12 24.84
CA ARG A 132 19.82 -7.89 24.73
C ARG A 132 19.12 -9.25 24.67
N PRO A 133 18.00 -9.46 25.39
CA PRO A 133 17.24 -10.68 25.26
C PRO A 133 16.83 -10.83 23.78
N ALA A 134 16.87 -12.06 23.28
CA ALA A 134 16.47 -12.42 21.92
C ALA A 134 14.96 -12.18 21.73
N GLY A 135 14.55 -10.92 21.72
CA GLY A 135 13.25 -10.48 21.27
C GLY A 135 13.17 -10.75 19.78
N ARG A 136 12.18 -11.55 19.39
CA ARG A 136 11.84 -11.90 18.00
C ARG A 136 12.04 -10.68 17.09
N ARG A 137 13.02 -10.74 16.18
CA ARG A 137 13.05 -9.80 15.05
C ARG A 137 11.85 -10.17 14.18
N ALA A 138 10.74 -9.45 14.33
CA ALA A 138 9.65 -9.51 13.39
C ALA A 138 10.23 -9.13 12.02
N TYR A 139 10.38 -10.11 11.14
CA TYR A 139 10.77 -9.90 9.75
C TYR A 139 9.60 -9.22 9.06
N ASN A 140 9.45 -7.92 9.28
CA ASN A 140 8.40 -7.11 8.68
C ASN A 140 8.89 -6.72 7.28
N SER A 141 8.67 -7.62 6.33
CA SER A 141 9.07 -7.44 4.93
C SER A 141 8.14 -6.49 4.17
N PHE A 142 6.90 -6.31 4.65
CA PHE A 142 5.87 -5.53 3.99
C PHE A 142 5.44 -4.33 4.82
N TYR A 143 5.15 -3.23 4.13
CA TYR A 143 4.57 -2.03 4.72
C TYR A 143 3.25 -1.70 4.02
N VAL A 144 2.30 -1.22 4.81
CA VAL A 144 0.98 -0.79 4.34
C VAL A 144 0.63 0.57 4.91
N TYR A 145 -0.22 1.32 4.22
CA TYR A 145 -0.88 2.49 4.82
C TYR A 145 -2.18 2.04 5.48
N CYS A 146 -2.25 2.10 6.81
CA CYS A 146 -3.47 1.84 7.56
C CYS A 146 -4.29 3.14 7.69
N LYS A 147 -5.48 3.17 7.08
CA LYS A 147 -6.39 4.33 7.12
C LYS A 147 -6.98 4.58 8.52
N GLY A 148 -7.12 3.54 9.34
CA GLY A 148 -7.65 3.65 10.69
C GLY A 148 -7.60 2.28 11.37
N PRO A 149 -7.30 2.22 12.68
CA PRO A 149 -7.10 3.33 13.61
C PRO A 149 -5.70 3.97 13.57
N CYS A 150 -4.73 3.42 12.83
CA CYS A 150 -3.33 3.91 12.93
C CYS A 150 -3.05 5.22 12.19
N GLN A 151 -3.76 5.51 11.09
CA GLN A 151 -3.54 6.68 10.23
C GLN A 151 -2.07 6.89 9.83
N GLY A 152 -1.40 5.81 9.41
CA GLY A 152 0.02 5.85 9.11
C GLY A 152 0.58 4.58 8.49
N VAL A 153 1.88 4.62 8.20
CA VAL A 153 2.62 3.47 7.67
C VAL A 153 2.83 2.45 8.78
N GLN A 154 2.41 1.22 8.53
CA GLN A 154 2.50 0.11 9.49
C GLN A 154 3.05 -1.14 8.82
N PRO A 155 3.63 -2.08 9.59
CA PRO A 155 3.92 -3.41 9.09
C PRO A 155 2.67 -4.06 8.50
N GLY A 156 2.82 -4.66 7.32
CA GLY A 156 1.76 -5.32 6.57
C GLY A 156 1.77 -6.84 6.74
N LYS A 157 0.58 -7.42 6.74
CA LYS A 157 0.36 -8.88 6.71
C LYS A 157 -0.14 -9.28 5.32
N LEU A 158 0.64 -10.05 4.58
CA LEU A 158 0.24 -10.62 3.30
C LEU A 158 -0.76 -11.76 3.51
N ARG A 159 -1.84 -11.75 2.74
CA ARG A 159 -2.91 -12.76 2.76
C ARG A 159 -3.37 -13.05 1.34
N VAL A 160 -4.05 -14.17 1.16
CA VAL A 160 -4.56 -14.63 -0.13
C VAL A 160 -5.98 -15.14 0.00
N GLN A 161 -6.77 -14.90 -1.03
CA GLN A 161 -8.12 -15.45 -1.21
C GLN A 161 -8.30 -16.01 -2.62
N CYS A 162 -9.33 -16.82 -2.79
CA CYS A 162 -9.78 -17.28 -4.10
C CYS A 162 -10.43 -16.10 -4.85
N SER A 163 -9.97 -15.82 -6.07
CA SER A 163 -10.57 -14.74 -6.88
C SER A 163 -12.04 -15.01 -7.24
N THR A 164 -12.44 -16.28 -7.32
CA THR A 164 -13.80 -16.70 -7.68
C THR A 164 -14.79 -16.58 -6.52
N CYS A 165 -14.51 -17.18 -5.36
CA CYS A 165 -15.45 -17.19 -4.23
C CYS A 165 -15.12 -16.15 -3.15
N GLN A 166 -14.00 -15.42 -3.27
CA GLN A 166 -13.58 -14.36 -2.34
C GLN A 166 -13.37 -14.88 -0.91
N GLN A 167 -13.11 -16.19 -0.75
CA GLN A 167 -12.79 -16.82 0.53
C GLN A 167 -11.28 -17.12 0.63
N ALA A 168 -10.71 -16.97 1.83
CA ALA A 168 -9.32 -17.32 2.12
C ALA A 168 -9.12 -18.83 2.35
N THR A 169 -9.73 -19.63 1.48
CA THR A 169 -9.68 -21.10 1.44
C THR A 169 -8.84 -21.61 0.27
N LEU A 170 -8.14 -20.72 -0.45
CA LEU A 170 -7.27 -21.10 -1.55
C LEU A 170 -5.89 -21.50 -1.03
N THR A 171 -5.45 -22.70 -1.39
CA THR A 171 -4.10 -23.19 -1.12
C THR A 171 -3.23 -22.91 -2.33
N LEU A 172 -2.12 -22.22 -2.14
CA LEU A 172 -1.20 -21.85 -3.23
C LEU A 172 -0.37 -23.06 -3.70
N ALA A 173 -0.16 -23.18 -5.01
CA ALA A 173 0.73 -24.20 -5.58
C ALA A 173 2.21 -23.93 -5.25
N GLN A 174 2.61 -22.65 -5.27
CA GLN A 174 3.93 -22.16 -4.90
C GLN A 174 3.81 -20.85 -4.12
N GLY A 175 4.79 -20.52 -3.29
CA GLY A 175 4.86 -19.22 -2.60
C GLY A 175 5.27 -18.09 -3.54
N PRO A 176 4.86 -16.82 -3.30
CA PRO A 176 5.30 -15.67 -4.08
C PRO A 176 6.78 -15.40 -3.86
N SER A 177 7.49 -15.04 -4.93
CA SER A 177 8.94 -14.81 -4.93
C SER A 177 9.31 -13.35 -5.18
N CYS A 178 8.41 -12.57 -5.79
CA CYS A 178 8.62 -11.16 -6.10
C CYS A 178 7.33 -10.35 -5.93
N TRP A 179 7.45 -9.02 -5.94
CA TRP A 179 6.29 -8.12 -5.82
C TRP A 179 5.30 -8.28 -6.98
N GLU A 180 5.76 -8.65 -8.17
CA GLU A 180 4.87 -8.88 -9.31
C GLU A 180 3.92 -10.05 -9.07
N ASP A 181 4.38 -11.11 -8.40
CA ASP A 181 3.57 -12.29 -8.10
C ASP A 181 2.35 -11.95 -7.22
N VAL A 182 2.48 -10.93 -6.37
CA VAL A 182 1.42 -10.50 -5.44
C VAL A 182 0.61 -9.31 -5.96
N LEU A 183 1.19 -8.42 -6.76
CA LEU A 183 0.50 -7.22 -7.25
C LEU A 183 -0.23 -7.43 -8.57
N ILE A 184 0.20 -8.36 -9.43
CA ILE A 184 -0.42 -8.60 -10.73
C ILE A 184 -1.60 -9.59 -10.56
N PRO A 185 -2.83 -9.20 -10.94
CA PRO A 185 -3.99 -10.08 -10.81
C PRO A 185 -3.81 -11.40 -11.59
N ASN A 186 -4.30 -12.51 -11.01
CA ASN A 186 -4.33 -13.83 -11.63
C ASN A 186 -2.96 -14.46 -11.99
N ARG A 187 -1.84 -13.86 -11.57
CA ARG A 187 -0.49 -14.37 -11.85
C ARG A 187 -0.21 -15.70 -11.15
N MET A 188 -0.66 -15.86 -9.91
CA MET A 188 -0.46 -17.08 -9.14
C MET A 188 -1.69 -17.99 -9.19
N SER A 189 -1.42 -19.29 -9.21
CA SER A 189 -2.42 -20.34 -9.19
C SER A 189 -2.44 -21.08 -7.85
N GLY A 190 -3.58 -21.69 -7.57
CA GLY A 190 -3.77 -22.57 -6.44
C GLY A 190 -5.07 -23.36 -6.58
N GLU A 191 -5.48 -24.03 -5.52
CA GLU A 191 -6.72 -24.80 -5.49
C GLU A 191 -7.61 -24.31 -4.35
N CYS A 192 -8.82 -23.85 -4.70
CA CYS A 192 -9.82 -23.48 -3.71
C CYS A 192 -10.37 -24.72 -2.99
N GLN A 193 -10.34 -24.68 -1.66
CA GLN A 193 -10.85 -25.76 -0.82
C GLN A 193 -12.29 -25.52 -0.34
N SER A 194 -12.95 -24.47 -0.83
CA SER A 194 -14.37 -24.23 -0.56
C SER A 194 -15.21 -25.28 -1.29
N PRO A 195 -16.26 -25.83 -0.66
CA PRO A 195 -17.17 -26.75 -1.33
C PRO A 195 -17.78 -26.07 -2.57
N ASN A 196 -17.83 -26.82 -3.68
CA ASN A 196 -18.40 -26.40 -4.97
C ASN A 196 -17.74 -25.18 -5.63
N CYS A 197 -16.47 -24.87 -5.32
CA CYS A 197 -15.74 -23.79 -5.98
C CYS A 197 -14.65 -24.32 -6.91
N PRO A 198 -14.74 -24.12 -8.25
CA PRO A 198 -13.68 -24.51 -9.19
C PRO A 198 -12.56 -23.46 -9.30
N GLY A 199 -12.43 -22.56 -8.32
CA GLY A 199 -11.49 -21.44 -8.38
C GLY A 199 -10.04 -21.88 -8.29
N THR A 200 -9.23 -21.48 -9.28
CA THR A 200 -7.81 -21.83 -9.40
C THR A 200 -6.85 -20.65 -9.34
N ARG A 201 -7.38 -19.44 -9.17
CA ARG A 201 -6.62 -18.19 -9.24
C ARG A 201 -6.55 -17.51 -7.88
N ALA A 202 -5.34 -17.12 -7.50
CA ALA A 202 -5.07 -16.42 -6.26
C ALA A 202 -5.25 -14.91 -6.42
N GLU A 203 -5.88 -14.30 -5.43
CA GLU A 203 -5.95 -12.85 -5.25
C GLU A 203 -5.31 -12.49 -3.92
N PHE A 204 -4.26 -11.69 -3.96
CA PHE A 204 -3.54 -11.25 -2.78
C PHE A 204 -4.10 -9.95 -2.24
N PHE A 205 -4.09 -9.82 -0.92
CA PHE A 205 -4.43 -8.58 -0.24
C PHE A 205 -3.57 -8.43 1.01
N PHE A 206 -3.41 -7.17 1.44
CA PHE A 206 -2.62 -6.83 2.60
C PHE A 206 -3.52 -6.30 3.72
N LYS A 207 -3.07 -6.51 4.96
CA LYS A 207 -3.75 -6.02 6.18
C LYS A 207 -2.75 -5.34 7.10
N CYS A 208 -3.23 -4.41 7.91
CA CYS A 208 -2.42 -3.84 8.97
C CYS A 208 -2.01 -4.92 9.97
N GLY A 209 -0.73 -4.97 10.32
CA GLY A 209 -0.18 -5.89 11.32
C GLY A 209 -0.23 -5.34 12.74
N ALA A 210 -0.42 -4.03 12.92
CA ALA A 210 -0.34 -3.35 14.21
C ALA A 210 -1.59 -3.52 15.10
N HIS A 211 -2.73 -3.89 14.51
CA HIS A 211 -3.97 -4.12 15.25
C HIS A 211 -4.74 -5.33 14.67
N PRO A 212 -5.68 -5.89 15.44
CA PRO A 212 -6.61 -6.89 14.93
C PRO A 212 -7.44 -6.29 13.78
N THR A 213 -7.49 -7.01 12.65
CA THR A 213 -8.23 -6.58 11.45
C THR A 213 -9.31 -7.60 11.10
N SER A 214 -10.47 -7.12 10.68
CA SER A 214 -11.54 -8.02 10.24
C SER A 214 -11.21 -8.75 8.93
N GLY A 215 -12.04 -9.72 8.54
CA GLY A 215 -11.86 -10.46 7.29
C GLY A 215 -11.83 -9.57 6.04
N LYS A 216 -12.62 -8.48 6.01
CA LYS A 216 -12.82 -7.60 4.84
C LYS A 216 -11.95 -6.35 4.84
N GLU A 217 -11.33 -6.04 5.97
CA GLU A 217 -10.54 -4.83 6.13
C GLU A 217 -9.16 -5.01 5.49
N THR A 218 -8.94 -4.32 4.37
CA THR A 218 -7.68 -4.37 3.61
C THR A 218 -6.96 -3.03 3.70
N SER A 219 -5.64 -3.09 3.57
CA SER A 219 -4.76 -1.92 3.54
C SER A 219 -3.93 -1.98 2.27
N VAL A 220 -3.62 -0.81 1.71
CA VAL A 220 -2.83 -0.73 0.47
C VAL A 220 -1.36 -1.00 0.78
N ALA A 221 -0.73 -1.86 -0.02
CA ALA A 221 0.69 -2.15 0.09
C ALA A 221 1.54 -1.00 -0.45
N LEU A 222 2.55 -0.62 0.32
CA LEU A 222 3.55 0.37 -0.05
C LEU A 222 4.82 -0.36 -0.48
N ASN A 223 4.82 -0.83 -1.73
CA ASN A 223 5.87 -1.72 -2.27
C ASN A 223 7.25 -1.06 -2.40
N LEU A 224 7.35 0.27 -2.34
CA LEU A 224 8.63 0.98 -2.34
C LEU A 224 9.23 1.11 -0.93
N ILE A 225 8.44 0.88 0.11
CA ILE A 225 8.90 0.97 1.50
C ILE A 225 9.39 -0.39 1.96
N THR A 226 10.58 -0.42 2.53
CA THR A 226 11.19 -1.65 3.03
C THR A 226 11.97 -1.42 4.32
N THR A 227 12.23 -2.50 5.04
CA THR A 227 13.04 -2.48 6.26
C THR A 227 14.50 -2.26 5.85
N ASN A 228 15.17 -1.32 6.51
CA ASN A 228 16.57 -1.02 6.23
C ASN A 228 17.51 -2.01 6.91
N SER A 229 17.47 -3.28 6.51
CA SER A 229 18.28 -4.36 7.08
C SER A 229 19.77 -4.20 6.80
N ARG A 230 20.13 -3.48 5.74
CA ARG A 230 21.52 -3.23 5.30
C ARG A 230 22.13 -1.95 5.87
N GLY A 231 21.39 -1.18 6.67
CA GLY A 231 21.89 0.06 7.28
C GLY A 231 22.26 1.15 6.25
N ILE A 232 21.56 1.21 5.12
CA ILE A 232 21.81 2.19 4.06
C ILE A 232 21.44 3.59 4.54
N THR A 233 22.31 4.57 4.33
CA THR A 233 22.09 5.97 4.69
C THR A 233 21.05 6.63 3.79
N CYS A 234 20.24 7.53 4.36
CA CYS A 234 19.33 8.37 3.58
C CYS A 234 20.10 9.31 2.65
N ILE A 235 19.68 9.41 1.38
CA ILE A 235 20.32 10.31 0.39
C ILE A 235 20.29 11.80 0.80
N THR A 236 19.29 12.22 1.59
CA THR A 236 19.09 13.63 1.93
C THR A 236 19.73 14.01 3.26
N CYS A 237 19.46 13.25 4.33
CA CYS A 237 19.97 13.57 5.67
C CYS A 237 21.18 12.75 6.09
N THR A 238 21.63 11.78 5.30
CA THR A 238 22.73 10.84 5.61
C THR A 238 22.53 9.94 6.84
N ASP A 239 21.45 10.12 7.60
CA ASP A 239 21.10 9.25 8.72
C ASP A 239 20.71 7.83 8.27
N VAL A 240 21.02 6.85 9.12
CA VAL A 240 20.49 5.49 9.00
C VAL A 240 19.17 5.40 9.76
N ARG A 241 18.06 5.27 9.03
CA ARG A 241 16.70 5.12 9.57
C ARG A 241 16.05 3.83 9.06
N SER A 242 14.97 3.39 9.72
CA SER A 242 14.14 2.28 9.24
C SER A 242 12.69 2.50 9.67
N PRO A 243 11.69 2.27 8.79
CA PRO A 243 11.83 1.89 7.38
C PRO A 243 12.33 3.02 6.47
N VAL A 244 12.66 2.65 5.24
CA VAL A 244 13.10 3.56 4.16
C VAL A 244 12.30 3.32 2.89
N LEU A 245 12.17 4.34 2.06
CA LEU A 245 11.62 4.25 0.71
C LEU A 245 12.75 4.13 -0.31
N VAL A 246 12.61 3.20 -1.26
CA VAL A 246 13.58 2.98 -2.34
C VAL A 246 12.97 3.41 -3.66
N PHE A 247 13.56 4.41 -4.31
CA PHE A 247 13.13 4.85 -5.63
C PHE A 247 13.44 3.79 -6.69
N GLN A 248 12.58 3.68 -7.72
CA GLN A 248 12.77 2.79 -8.86
C GLN A 248 13.68 3.39 -9.94
N CYS A 249 14.74 4.11 -9.56
CA CYS A 249 15.76 4.59 -10.49
C CYS A 249 16.88 3.56 -10.66
N ASN A 250 17.75 3.74 -11.67
CA ASN A 250 18.88 2.84 -11.93
C ASN A 250 19.81 2.63 -10.72
N TYR A 251 19.98 3.67 -9.90
CA TYR A 251 20.82 3.65 -8.70
C TYR A 251 20.08 3.21 -7.42
N ARG A 252 18.77 2.96 -7.51
CA ARG A 252 17.90 2.58 -6.38
C ARG A 252 18.09 3.47 -5.14
N HIS A 253 18.07 4.79 -5.34
CA HIS A 253 18.28 5.75 -4.26
C HIS A 253 17.32 5.52 -3.08
N VAL A 254 17.87 5.59 -1.87
CA VAL A 254 17.15 5.33 -0.62
C VAL A 254 16.92 6.64 0.13
N ILE A 255 15.69 6.86 0.60
CA ILE A 255 15.29 8.03 1.38
C ILE A 255 14.53 7.58 2.64
N CYS A 256 14.79 8.20 3.79
CA CYS A 256 14.00 7.93 5.00
C CYS A 256 12.58 8.54 4.88
N LEU A 257 11.62 8.03 5.64
CA LEU A 257 10.24 8.51 5.56
C LEU A 257 10.08 9.99 5.95
N ASP A 258 10.88 10.47 6.90
CA ASP A 258 10.86 11.87 7.33
C ASP A 258 11.27 12.82 6.18
N CYS A 259 12.39 12.53 5.52
CA CYS A 259 12.84 13.28 4.35
C CYS A 259 11.88 13.13 3.16
N PHE A 260 11.29 11.95 2.98
CA PHE A 260 10.30 11.74 1.92
C PHE A 260 9.03 12.56 2.14
N HIS A 261 8.53 12.62 3.38
CA HIS A 261 7.39 13.46 3.75
C HIS A 261 7.71 14.94 3.46
N LEU A 262 8.86 15.44 3.92
CA LEU A 262 9.27 16.83 3.67
C LEU A 262 9.42 17.13 2.17
N TYR A 263 10.02 16.21 1.41
CA TYR A 263 10.15 16.32 -0.04
C TYR A 263 8.77 16.42 -0.72
N CYS A 264 7.80 15.60 -0.30
CA CYS A 264 6.46 15.65 -0.87
C CYS A 264 5.73 16.95 -0.50
N VAL A 265 5.79 17.41 0.76
CA VAL A 265 5.12 18.64 1.20
C VAL A 265 5.68 19.87 0.50
N THR A 266 7.01 19.98 0.40
CA THR A 266 7.67 21.11 -0.28
C THR A 266 7.29 21.17 -1.76
N ARG A 267 7.40 20.05 -2.48
CA ARG A 267 7.00 19.98 -3.90
C ARG A 267 5.50 20.19 -4.10
N LEU A 268 4.66 19.82 -3.13
CA LEU A 268 3.22 20.04 -3.22
C LEU A 268 2.90 21.52 -3.09
N ASN A 269 3.51 22.22 -2.14
CA ASN A 269 3.31 23.65 -1.93
C ASN A 269 3.81 24.47 -3.14
N ASP A 270 4.91 24.05 -3.76
CA ASP A 270 5.48 24.72 -4.92
C ASP A 270 4.81 24.32 -6.27
N ARG A 271 3.78 23.45 -6.24
CA ARG A 271 3.14 22.86 -7.44
C ARG A 271 4.15 22.20 -8.41
N GLN A 272 5.18 21.56 -7.87
CA GLN A 272 6.28 20.92 -8.62
C GLN A 272 6.14 19.40 -8.77
N PHE A 273 4.94 18.87 -8.53
CA PHE A 273 4.63 17.50 -8.91
C PHE A 273 4.52 17.40 -10.44
N VAL A 274 4.91 16.25 -10.97
CA VAL A 274 4.96 16.00 -12.41
C VAL A 274 3.71 15.24 -12.81
N HIS A 275 2.94 15.80 -13.75
CA HIS A 275 1.84 15.10 -14.38
C HIS A 275 2.37 14.19 -15.50
N ASP A 276 2.09 12.90 -15.40
CA ASP A 276 2.32 11.91 -16.44
C ASP A 276 0.96 11.40 -16.97
N PRO A 277 0.71 11.35 -18.28
CA PRO A 277 -0.58 10.95 -18.84
C PRO A 277 -1.01 9.51 -18.49
N GLN A 278 -0.08 8.62 -18.20
CA GLN A 278 -0.36 7.21 -17.89
C GLN A 278 -0.37 6.93 -16.38
N LEU A 279 0.52 7.59 -15.63
CA LEU A 279 0.65 7.39 -14.18
C LEU A 279 -0.19 8.35 -13.35
N GLY A 280 -0.47 9.56 -13.86
CA GLY A 280 -1.10 10.65 -13.14
C GLY A 280 -0.08 11.59 -12.48
N TYR A 281 -0.46 12.20 -11.35
CA TYR A 281 0.34 13.22 -10.67
C TYR A 281 1.32 12.59 -9.68
N SER A 282 2.63 12.66 -9.96
CA SER A 282 3.65 11.93 -9.19
C SER A 282 4.93 12.74 -8.98
N LEU A 283 5.89 12.16 -8.27
CA LEU A 283 7.22 12.73 -8.04
C LEU A 283 8.32 11.77 -8.52
N PRO A 284 9.39 12.31 -9.12
CA PRO A 284 10.58 11.55 -9.44
C PRO A 284 11.45 11.34 -8.19
N CYS A 285 12.51 10.56 -8.36
CA CYS A 285 13.61 10.49 -7.41
C CYS A 285 14.10 11.89 -7.05
N VAL A 286 14.39 12.12 -5.76
CA VAL A 286 14.89 13.39 -5.24
C VAL A 286 16.19 13.86 -5.92
N ALA A 287 16.98 12.92 -6.44
CA ALA A 287 18.20 13.21 -7.22
C ALA A 287 17.92 13.55 -8.70
N GLY A 288 16.65 13.62 -9.13
CA GLY A 288 16.28 13.95 -10.51
C GLY A 288 16.59 12.86 -11.55
N CYS A 289 16.67 11.59 -11.13
CA CYS A 289 16.96 10.50 -12.07
C CYS A 289 15.86 10.35 -13.14
N PRO A 290 16.20 10.02 -14.40
CA PRO A 290 15.21 9.76 -15.44
C PRO A 290 14.38 8.51 -15.11
N ASN A 291 13.14 8.47 -15.61
CA ASN A 291 12.20 7.33 -15.47
C ASN A 291 12.01 6.82 -14.04
N SER A 292 12.07 7.72 -13.06
CA SER A 292 12.03 7.38 -11.64
C SER A 292 10.75 7.82 -10.92
N LEU A 293 9.70 8.14 -11.69
CA LEU A 293 8.39 8.51 -11.15
C LEU A 293 7.81 7.36 -10.31
N ILE A 294 7.23 7.72 -9.16
CA ILE A 294 6.53 6.76 -8.31
C ILE A 294 5.25 6.31 -9.05
N LYS A 295 5.19 5.03 -9.41
CA LYS A 295 4.06 4.45 -10.15
C LYS A 295 2.85 4.18 -9.26
N GLU A 296 3.09 3.85 -7.99
CA GLU A 296 2.02 3.57 -7.02
C GLU A 296 1.74 4.83 -6.20
N LEU A 297 0.73 5.60 -6.61
CA LEU A 297 0.39 6.91 -6.01
C LEU A 297 -0.06 6.82 -4.54
N HIS A 298 -0.46 5.62 -4.07
CA HIS A 298 -0.83 5.43 -2.67
C HIS A 298 0.33 5.68 -1.68
N HIS A 299 1.59 5.73 -2.16
CA HIS A 299 2.74 6.16 -1.33
C HIS A 299 2.59 7.58 -0.82
N PHE A 300 1.89 8.47 -1.53
CA PHE A 300 1.67 9.84 -1.08
C PHE A 300 0.70 9.94 0.11
N ARG A 301 0.03 8.85 0.52
CA ARG A 301 -0.76 8.84 1.76
C ARG A 301 0.07 9.09 3.02
N ILE A 302 1.39 8.91 2.94
CA ILE A 302 2.36 9.26 4.01
C ILE A 302 2.30 10.76 4.36
N LEU A 303 1.76 11.60 3.48
CA LEU A 303 1.51 13.01 3.74
C LEU A 303 0.49 13.25 4.88
N GLY A 304 -0.32 12.25 5.23
CA GLY A 304 -1.48 12.41 6.12
C GLY A 304 -2.70 12.92 5.36
N GLU A 305 -3.89 12.85 5.98
CA GLU A 305 -5.15 13.07 5.27
C GLU A 305 -5.28 14.48 4.68
N GLU A 306 -4.94 15.52 5.44
CA GLU A 306 -5.07 16.91 5.00
C GLU A 306 -4.22 17.20 3.75
N GLN A 307 -2.92 16.89 3.82
CA GLN A 307 -1.99 17.13 2.72
C GLN A 307 -2.23 16.18 1.54
N TYR A 308 -2.67 14.94 1.80
CA TYR A 308 -3.05 14.01 0.75
C TYR A 308 -4.31 14.49 -0.01
N ASN A 309 -5.29 15.07 0.67
CA ASN A 309 -6.46 15.66 0.03
C ASN A 309 -6.07 16.83 -0.87
N ARG A 310 -5.16 17.71 -0.41
CA ARG A 310 -4.57 18.79 -1.24
C ARG A 310 -3.85 18.23 -2.47
N TYR A 311 -3.07 17.16 -2.31
CA TYR A 311 -2.42 16.45 -3.41
C TYR A 311 -3.43 15.92 -4.44
N GLN A 312 -4.51 15.29 -3.99
CA GLN A 312 -5.56 14.81 -4.90
C GLN A 312 -6.23 15.96 -5.67
N GLN A 313 -6.48 17.09 -4.99
CA GLN A 313 -7.04 18.27 -5.62
C GLN A 313 -6.10 18.84 -6.68
N TYR A 314 -4.82 19.06 -6.37
CA TYR A 314 -3.86 19.57 -7.35
C TYR A 314 -3.64 18.61 -8.52
N GLY A 315 -3.65 17.29 -8.27
CA GLY A 315 -3.59 16.29 -9.33
C GLY A 315 -4.81 16.35 -10.27
N ALA A 316 -6.00 16.60 -9.73
CA ALA A 316 -7.21 16.78 -10.53
C ALA A 316 -7.18 18.10 -11.33
N GLU A 317 -6.74 19.20 -10.70
CA GLU A 317 -6.57 20.50 -11.35
C GLU A 317 -5.61 20.40 -12.55
N GLU A 318 -4.43 19.82 -12.35
CA GLU A 318 -3.43 19.64 -13.42
C GLU A 318 -3.94 18.71 -14.52
N CYS A 319 -4.62 17.62 -14.17
CA CYS A 319 -5.22 16.72 -15.15
C CYS A 319 -6.20 17.46 -16.07
N VAL A 320 -7.06 18.32 -15.52
CA VAL A 320 -8.00 19.15 -16.29
C VAL A 320 -7.26 20.11 -17.21
N LEU A 321 -6.21 20.77 -16.72
CA LEU A 321 -5.40 21.69 -17.53
C LEU A 321 -4.69 20.97 -18.68
N GLN A 322 -4.16 19.77 -18.45
CA GLN A 322 -3.50 18.96 -19.48
C GLN A 322 -4.48 18.45 -20.56
N MET A 323 -5.75 18.23 -20.21
CA MET A 323 -6.82 17.93 -21.16
C MET A 323 -7.30 19.17 -21.95
N GLY A 324 -6.67 20.34 -21.76
CA GLY A 324 -7.05 21.59 -22.41
C GLY A 324 -8.27 22.26 -21.76
N GLY A 325 -8.60 21.88 -20.53
CA GLY A 325 -9.64 22.49 -19.71
C GLY A 325 -9.22 23.79 -19.03
N VAL A 326 -10.12 24.31 -18.20
CA VAL A 326 -9.90 25.53 -17.42
C VAL A 326 -10.52 25.39 -16.03
N LEU A 327 -9.91 26.03 -15.03
CA LEU A 327 -10.45 26.07 -13.67
C LEU A 327 -11.34 27.29 -13.48
N CYS A 328 -12.44 27.13 -12.74
CA CYS A 328 -13.31 28.22 -12.38
C CYS A 328 -12.57 29.26 -11.51
N PRO A 329 -12.55 30.55 -11.90
CA PRO A 329 -11.84 31.60 -11.15
C PRO A 329 -12.57 32.06 -9.89
N SER A 330 -13.83 31.63 -9.69
CA SER A 330 -14.63 32.05 -8.55
C SER A 330 -13.99 31.59 -7.22
N PRO A 331 -13.81 32.50 -6.24
CA PRO A 331 -13.25 32.15 -4.93
C PRO A 331 -14.04 31.02 -4.25
N GLY A 332 -13.34 29.96 -3.86
CA GLY A 332 -13.95 28.79 -3.21
C GLY A 332 -14.69 27.82 -4.13
N CYS A 333 -14.75 28.07 -5.45
CA CYS A 333 -15.28 27.11 -6.41
C CYS A 333 -14.17 26.21 -6.96
N GLY A 334 -13.23 26.76 -7.75
CA GLY A 334 -12.11 26.01 -8.33
C GLY A 334 -12.49 24.81 -9.20
N ALA A 335 -13.76 24.70 -9.62
CA ALA A 335 -14.25 23.56 -10.39
C ALA A 335 -13.50 23.43 -11.73
N GLY A 336 -13.07 22.22 -12.07
CA GLY A 336 -12.44 21.92 -13.35
C GLY A 336 -13.47 21.75 -14.47
N LEU A 337 -13.32 22.54 -15.55
CA LEU A 337 -14.25 22.59 -16.67
C LEU A 337 -13.54 22.16 -17.96
N LEU A 338 -14.23 21.37 -18.79
CA LEU A 338 -13.73 20.90 -20.09
C LEU A 338 -14.64 21.44 -21.22
N PRO A 339 -14.55 22.74 -21.55
CA PRO A 339 -15.30 23.33 -22.66
C PRO A 339 -14.77 22.86 -24.01
N GLU A 340 -15.56 23.00 -25.07
CA GLU A 340 -15.11 22.64 -26.42
C GLU A 340 -13.89 23.49 -26.86
N PRO A 341 -12.96 22.92 -27.65
CA PRO A 341 -11.82 23.67 -28.18
C PRO A 341 -12.28 24.90 -28.96
N GLY A 342 -11.76 26.08 -28.59
CA GLY A 342 -12.11 27.37 -29.23
C GLY A 342 -13.32 28.09 -28.63
N GLN A 343 -14.03 27.50 -27.67
CA GLN A 343 -15.12 28.17 -26.97
C GLN A 343 -14.58 29.20 -25.96
N ARG A 344 -14.79 30.49 -26.21
CA ARG A 344 -14.41 31.60 -25.29
C ARG A 344 -15.36 31.77 -24.10
N ARG A 345 -16.65 31.45 -24.29
CA ARG A 345 -17.68 31.53 -23.25
C ARG A 345 -17.68 30.25 -22.43
N VAL A 346 -17.19 30.32 -21.19
CA VAL A 346 -17.19 29.17 -20.28
C VAL A 346 -18.22 29.40 -19.18
N THR A 347 -19.07 28.39 -18.94
CA THR A 347 -20.08 28.45 -17.87
C THR A 347 -19.75 27.41 -16.82
N CYS A 348 -19.58 27.84 -15.57
CA CYS A 348 -19.48 26.95 -14.43
C CYS A 348 -20.90 26.51 -14.03
N GLU A 349 -21.40 25.46 -14.68
CA GLU A 349 -22.79 25.01 -14.51
C GLU A 349 -23.10 24.67 -13.05
N GLY A 350 -24.08 25.36 -12.47
CA GLY A 350 -24.58 25.09 -11.12
C GLY A 350 -25.62 23.97 -11.07
N ALA A 351 -26.01 23.39 -12.22
CA ALA A 351 -26.95 22.28 -12.26
C ALA A 351 -26.35 21.09 -11.52
N ASN A 352 -27.03 20.64 -10.45
CA ASN A 352 -26.62 19.60 -9.49
C ASN A 352 -25.66 20.04 -8.36
N GLY A 353 -25.45 21.34 -8.15
CA GLY A 353 -24.68 21.86 -7.00
C GLY A 353 -23.16 21.67 -7.11
N LEU A 354 -22.64 21.40 -8.31
CA LEU A 354 -21.21 21.19 -8.58
C LEU A 354 -20.46 22.47 -8.97
N GLY A 355 -21.16 23.49 -9.48
CA GLY A 355 -20.59 24.76 -9.93
C GLY A 355 -21.25 25.98 -9.31
N CYS A 356 -20.61 27.14 -9.45
CA CYS A 356 -21.07 28.41 -8.85
C CYS A 356 -21.96 29.25 -9.77
N GLY A 357 -22.25 28.81 -10.99
CA GLY A 357 -23.06 29.55 -11.96
C GLY A 357 -22.32 30.67 -12.69
N LEU A 358 -21.04 30.90 -12.39
CA LEU A 358 -20.24 31.96 -13.03
C LEU A 358 -20.04 31.69 -14.52
N VAL A 359 -20.29 32.71 -15.35
CA VAL A 359 -19.98 32.72 -16.78
C VAL A 359 -18.78 33.63 -17.01
N PHE A 360 -17.68 33.08 -17.50
CA PHE A 360 -16.41 33.80 -17.63
C PHE A 360 -15.76 33.57 -18.99
N CYS A 361 -14.85 34.48 -19.37
CA CYS A 361 -14.05 34.36 -20.58
C CYS A 361 -12.87 33.42 -20.32
N ARG A 362 -12.66 32.45 -21.22
CA ARG A 362 -11.56 31.48 -21.15
C ARG A 362 -10.18 32.13 -21.08
N ASP A 363 -9.98 33.25 -21.78
CA ASP A 363 -8.66 33.83 -22.01
C ASP A 363 -8.22 34.74 -20.86
N CYS A 364 -9.07 35.69 -20.44
CA CYS A 364 -8.76 36.63 -19.36
C CYS A 364 -9.24 36.16 -17.98
N LYS A 365 -10.05 35.09 -17.89
CA LYS A 365 -10.69 34.60 -16.65
C LYS A 365 -11.63 35.60 -15.96
N GLU A 366 -11.96 36.70 -16.61
CA GLU A 366 -12.94 37.69 -16.13
C GLU A 366 -14.37 37.34 -16.56
N SER A 367 -15.35 38.08 -16.03
CA SER A 367 -16.76 37.97 -16.46
C SER A 367 -16.89 38.00 -17.98
N TYR A 368 -17.75 37.14 -18.54
CA TYR A 368 -17.86 37.01 -20.00
C TYR A 368 -18.23 38.34 -20.67
N HIS A 369 -17.53 38.66 -21.75
CA HIS A 369 -17.72 39.87 -22.54
C HIS A 369 -17.64 39.56 -24.04
N GLU A 370 -18.38 40.33 -24.84
CA GLU A 370 -18.31 40.28 -26.30
C GLU A 370 -17.26 41.31 -26.78
N GLY A 371 -16.10 40.85 -27.25
CA GLY A 371 -14.99 41.70 -27.69
C GLY A 371 -13.60 41.17 -27.35
N GLU A 372 -12.55 41.93 -27.64
CA GLU A 372 -11.17 41.61 -27.24
C GLU A 372 -10.98 41.69 -25.72
N CYS A 373 -10.09 40.88 -25.16
CA CYS A 373 -9.78 40.92 -23.73
C CYS A 373 -9.00 42.20 -23.40
N SER A 374 -9.47 42.93 -22.39
CA SER A 374 -8.78 44.12 -21.90
C SER A 374 -7.40 43.76 -21.34
N VAL A 375 -6.34 44.27 -21.96
CA VAL A 375 -4.95 44.11 -21.50
C VAL A 375 -4.68 45.10 -20.35
N LEU A 376 -5.13 44.79 -19.14
CA LEU A 376 -4.86 45.61 -17.96
C LEU A 376 -4.61 44.71 -16.75
N PHE A 377 -3.35 44.34 -16.52
CA PHE A 377 -2.58 44.46 -15.26
C PHE A 377 -1.33 43.56 -15.28
N GLU A 378 -0.26 44.03 -15.94
CA GLU A 378 1.09 43.82 -15.40
C GLU A 378 1.39 45.00 -14.45
N ALA A 379 1.92 44.68 -13.27
CA ALA A 379 2.44 45.58 -12.22
C ALA A 379 1.44 46.33 -11.33
N VAL A 380 0.92 45.65 -10.29
CA VAL A 380 0.70 46.31 -8.99
C VAL A 380 1.79 45.82 -8.03
N GLY A 381 2.88 46.58 -7.98
CA GLY A 381 4.03 46.29 -7.14
C GLY A 381 4.98 47.47 -7.10
N ALA A 382 4.54 48.55 -6.43
CA ALA A 382 5.31 49.66 -5.88
C ALA A 382 4.79 51.05 -6.28
N VAL A 383 4.68 51.89 -5.25
CA VAL A 383 4.52 53.36 -5.26
C VAL A 383 3.09 53.90 -5.33
N THR A 384 2.37 53.80 -4.22
CA THR A 384 1.43 54.84 -3.80
C THR A 384 1.50 55.04 -2.29
N GLN A 385 2.38 55.93 -1.84
CA GLN A 385 2.11 56.82 -0.70
C GLN A 385 3.12 57.98 -0.73
N ILE A 386 2.65 59.16 -0.30
CA ILE A 386 3.31 60.48 -0.27
C ILE A 386 3.14 61.32 -1.54
N GLN A 387 1.95 61.93 -1.71
CA GLN A 387 1.82 63.38 -1.94
C GLN A 387 0.34 63.80 -2.06
N GLN A 388 -0.37 63.85 -0.94
CA GLN A 388 -1.55 64.73 -0.81
C GLN A 388 -1.57 65.30 0.61
N GLY A 389 -0.90 66.43 0.77
CA GLY A 389 -0.84 67.15 2.03
C GLY A 389 0.02 68.40 1.88
N LEU A 390 -0.40 69.33 1.01
CA LEU A 390 0.04 70.73 1.00
C LEU A 390 -0.69 71.49 -0.12
N HIS A 391 -1.95 71.85 0.10
CA HIS A 391 -2.56 73.05 -0.50
C HIS A 391 -3.88 73.37 0.17
N LYS A 392 -3.83 74.21 1.21
CA LYS A 392 -4.89 75.14 1.64
C LYS A 392 -4.40 75.96 2.83
N GLN A 393 -3.92 77.17 2.57
CA GLN A 393 -4.30 78.44 3.21
C GLN A 393 -3.17 79.48 3.10
N SER A 394 -3.40 80.44 2.21
CA SER A 394 -2.77 81.77 2.23
C SER A 394 -3.71 82.72 1.51
N VAL A 395 -4.65 83.31 2.26
CA VAL A 395 -5.07 84.73 2.27
C VAL A 395 -5.67 84.99 3.64
#